data_AF-A0AAW0G6A6-F1
#
_entry.id   AF-A0AAW0G6A6-F1
#
_cell.length_a   1.000
_cell.length_b   1.000
_cell.length_c   1.000
_cell.angle_alpha   90.00
_cell.angle_beta   90.00
_cell.angle_gamma   90.00
#
_symmetry.space_group_name_H-M   'P 1'
#
loop_
_entity.id
_entity.type
_entity.pdbx_description
1 polymer ?
#
loop_
_entity_poly.entity_id
_entity_poly.type
_entity_poly.pdbx_seq_one_letter_code
_entity_poly.pdbx_strand_id
1 'polypeptide(L)'
;MEGRPGTNGAAAQAARDRMNVADLEDRVRNALRYHGILDETPDFSEAVDDPIATALRHAQRELRTVMATNKARRLRLAENAKAKLSFQEYLEDRDYLDKGYQSSLQKKDVPKPSKKKKQKSEPNGTSNGVPAVTGITPPPASSGLVPDEGDNLTVPDSLKTLVDARRKWDKLGELLIQDYRGPGQLVGLPQSSVFEGIEEEVKRELERLGPILSGSSSGSLFKDKGKARADS
;
A
#
# COMPACT_ATOMS: atom_id res chain seq x y z
N MET A 1 83.70 -4.62 -53.01
CA MET A 1 83.62 -5.50 -51.82
C MET A 1 82.15 -5.54 -51.41
N GLU A 2 81.34 -6.34 -52.12
CA GLU A 2 79.90 -6.44 -51.90
C GLU A 2 79.63 -7.63 -50.96
N GLY A 3 79.29 -7.33 -49.71
CA GLY A 3 78.79 -8.32 -48.76
C GLY A 3 77.27 -8.21 -48.67
N ARG A 4 76.56 -9.18 -49.27
CA ARG A 4 75.10 -9.34 -49.15
C ARG A 4 74.69 -9.58 -47.69
N PRO A 5 73.72 -8.84 -47.13
CA PRO A 5 73.14 -9.21 -45.84
C PRO A 5 72.20 -10.39 -46.03
N GLY A 6 72.61 -11.57 -45.53
CA GLY A 6 71.76 -12.75 -45.45
C GLY A 6 70.68 -12.57 -44.38
N THR A 7 69.42 -12.46 -44.81
CA THR A 7 68.25 -12.33 -43.93
C THR A 7 67.60 -13.68 -43.61
N ASN A 8 68.38 -14.66 -43.17
CA ASN A 8 67.87 -16.01 -42.82
C ASN A 8 68.25 -16.39 -41.38
N GLY A 9 67.86 -15.57 -40.41
CA GLY A 9 68.02 -15.89 -38.99
C GLY A 9 66.71 -16.39 -38.37
N ALA A 10 66.77 -17.43 -37.54
CA ALA A 10 65.62 -18.02 -36.82
C ALA A 10 64.78 -16.99 -36.02
N ALA A 11 65.39 -15.87 -35.62
CA ALA A 11 64.70 -14.75 -34.97
C ALA A 11 63.73 -13.99 -35.91
N ALA A 12 64.03 -13.89 -37.22
CA ALA A 12 63.11 -13.34 -38.21
C ALA A 12 61.93 -14.30 -38.49
N GLN A 13 62.14 -15.61 -38.30
CA GLN A 13 61.10 -16.63 -38.36
C GLN A 13 60.17 -16.58 -37.13
N ALA A 14 60.73 -16.42 -35.93
CA ALA A 14 59.95 -16.26 -34.70
C ALA A 14 59.20 -14.91 -34.61
N ALA A 15 59.71 -13.86 -35.26
CA ALA A 15 58.98 -12.59 -35.42
C ALA A 15 57.82 -12.70 -36.42
N ARG A 16 57.91 -13.61 -37.41
CA ARG A 16 56.80 -13.95 -38.32
C ARG A 16 55.68 -14.73 -37.63
N ASP A 17 55.97 -15.43 -36.53
CA ASP A 17 54.98 -16.16 -35.73
C ASP A 17 54.10 -15.26 -34.85
N ARG A 18 54.48 -13.99 -34.65
CA ARG A 18 53.63 -12.99 -33.98
C ARG A 18 52.78 -12.25 -35.00
N MET A 19 51.91 -12.99 -35.70
CA MET A 19 50.96 -12.35 -36.61
C MET A 19 49.89 -11.60 -35.81
N ASN A 20 49.66 -10.34 -36.20
CA ASN A 20 48.54 -9.56 -35.71
C ASN A 20 47.22 -10.21 -36.16
N VAL A 21 46.20 -10.16 -35.32
CA VAL A 21 44.87 -10.73 -35.63
C VAL A 21 44.32 -10.10 -36.91
N ALA A 22 44.51 -8.80 -37.10
CA ALA A 22 44.11 -8.10 -38.32
C ALA A 22 44.80 -8.65 -39.59
N ASP A 23 46.10 -8.94 -39.52
CA ASP A 23 46.85 -9.47 -40.67
C ASP A 23 46.47 -10.92 -41.00
N LEU A 24 46.02 -11.68 -39.99
CA LEU A 24 45.51 -13.03 -40.15
C LEU A 24 44.11 -12.99 -40.80
N GLU A 25 43.23 -12.10 -40.33
CA GLU A 25 41.90 -11.88 -40.89
C GLU A 25 41.96 -11.47 -42.37
N ASP A 26 42.86 -10.55 -42.73
CA ASP A 26 43.04 -10.10 -44.10
C ASP A 26 43.53 -11.23 -45.02
N ARG A 27 44.44 -12.08 -44.52
CA ARG A 27 44.92 -13.25 -45.26
C ARG A 27 43.86 -14.31 -45.45
N VAL A 28 43.11 -14.62 -44.41
CA VAL A 28 41.98 -15.57 -44.49
C VAL A 28 40.93 -15.05 -45.46
N ARG A 29 40.60 -13.75 -45.40
CA ARG A 29 39.64 -13.11 -46.31
C ARG A 29 40.10 -13.20 -47.77
N ASN A 30 41.38 -12.92 -48.03
CA ASN A 30 41.93 -13.00 -49.39
C ASN A 30 42.02 -14.44 -49.91
N ALA A 31 42.32 -15.42 -49.06
CA ALA A 31 42.29 -16.83 -49.44
C ALA A 31 40.87 -17.30 -49.78
N LEU A 32 39.87 -16.91 -49.00
CA LEU A 32 38.47 -17.24 -49.26
C LEU A 32 37.94 -16.61 -50.55
N ARG A 33 38.36 -15.38 -50.86
CA ARG A 33 38.11 -14.73 -52.17
C ARG A 33 38.76 -15.46 -53.33
N TYR A 34 40.03 -15.84 -53.17
CA TYR A 34 40.78 -16.54 -54.22
C TYR A 34 40.14 -17.88 -54.60
N HIS A 35 39.58 -18.58 -53.61
CA HIS A 35 38.85 -19.84 -53.85
C HIS A 35 37.39 -19.65 -54.29
N GLY A 36 36.92 -18.41 -54.48
CA GLY A 36 35.55 -18.11 -54.91
C GLY A 36 34.49 -18.46 -53.87
N ILE A 37 34.89 -18.54 -52.58
CA ILE A 37 33.96 -18.80 -51.47
C ILE A 37 33.28 -17.50 -51.04
N LEU A 38 33.93 -16.37 -51.29
CA LEU A 38 33.48 -15.05 -50.89
C LEU A 38 33.57 -14.07 -52.06
N ASP A 39 32.43 -13.66 -52.61
CA ASP A 39 32.36 -12.76 -53.77
C ASP A 39 32.56 -11.27 -53.37
N GLU A 40 32.02 -10.83 -52.24
CA GLU A 40 32.13 -9.46 -51.71
C GLU A 40 32.57 -9.43 -50.24
N THR A 41 33.05 -8.27 -49.74
CA THR A 41 33.30 -8.12 -48.29
C THR A 41 31.95 -8.23 -47.56
N PRO A 42 31.75 -9.16 -46.61
CA PRO A 42 30.51 -9.21 -45.84
C PRO A 42 30.31 -7.87 -45.14
N ASP A 43 29.12 -7.30 -45.28
CA ASP A 43 28.76 -6.12 -44.53
C ASP A 43 28.45 -6.53 -43.08
N PHE A 44 29.39 -6.23 -42.18
CA PHE A 44 29.25 -6.47 -40.74
C PHE A 44 28.58 -5.28 -40.02
N SER A 45 28.09 -4.28 -40.74
CA SER A 45 27.39 -3.13 -40.15
C SER A 45 25.97 -3.47 -39.70
N GLU A 46 25.36 -4.51 -40.29
CA GLU A 46 24.07 -5.01 -39.86
C GLU A 46 24.25 -5.92 -38.64
N ALA A 47 24.06 -5.35 -37.45
CA ALA A 47 23.97 -6.13 -36.21
C ALA A 47 22.69 -6.97 -36.24
N VAL A 48 22.77 -8.15 -36.85
CA VAL A 48 21.74 -9.18 -36.72
C VAL A 48 21.60 -9.48 -35.24
N ASP A 49 20.42 -9.22 -34.67
CA ASP A 49 20.16 -9.48 -33.26
C ASP A 49 20.44 -10.96 -32.95
N ASP A 50 21.43 -11.21 -32.09
CA ASP A 50 21.65 -12.54 -31.53
C ASP A 50 20.32 -13.02 -30.89
N PRO A 51 19.94 -14.31 -31.02
CA PRO A 51 18.80 -14.86 -30.29
C PRO A 51 18.75 -14.46 -28.80
N ILE A 52 19.90 -14.30 -28.14
CA ILE A 52 20.01 -13.80 -26.76
C ILE A 52 19.53 -12.35 -26.65
N ALA A 53 19.94 -11.47 -27.55
CA ALA A 53 19.52 -10.07 -27.57
C ALA A 53 18.01 -9.95 -27.83
N THR A 54 17.47 -10.79 -28.71
CA THR A 54 16.03 -10.87 -28.98
C THR A 54 15.25 -11.32 -27.75
N ALA A 55 15.70 -12.40 -27.09
CA ALA A 55 15.07 -12.91 -25.87
C ALA A 55 15.11 -11.88 -24.73
N LEU A 56 16.22 -11.15 -24.58
CA LEU A 56 16.35 -10.10 -23.58
C LEU A 56 15.35 -8.96 -23.81
N ARG A 57 15.18 -8.50 -25.06
CA ARG A 57 14.16 -7.49 -25.39
C ARG A 57 12.75 -7.98 -25.09
N HIS A 58 12.45 -9.24 -25.39
CA HIS A 58 11.16 -9.85 -25.06
C HIS A 58 10.92 -9.84 -23.55
N ALA A 59 11.87 -10.37 -22.76
CA ALA A 59 11.78 -10.40 -21.30
C ALA A 59 11.66 -8.99 -20.70
N GLN A 60 12.36 -7.99 -21.25
CA GLN A 60 12.24 -6.61 -20.81
C GLN A 60 10.84 -6.02 -21.07
N ARG A 61 10.21 -6.33 -22.22
CA ARG A 61 8.83 -5.90 -22.50
C ARG A 61 7.83 -6.54 -21.55
N GLU A 62 7.98 -7.84 -21.29
CA GLU A 62 7.13 -8.56 -20.32
C GLU A 62 7.30 -8.00 -18.91
N LEU A 63 8.54 -7.79 -18.47
CA LEU A 63 8.83 -7.22 -17.17
C LEU A 63 8.18 -5.85 -17.00
N ARG A 64 8.23 -4.97 -18.02
CA ARG A 64 7.57 -3.66 -17.96
C ARG A 64 6.05 -3.79 -17.80
N THR A 65 5.44 -4.70 -18.54
CA THR A 65 3.99 -4.98 -18.45
C THR A 65 3.62 -5.45 -17.05
N VAL A 66 4.38 -6.39 -16.48
CA VAL A 66 4.16 -6.91 -15.13
C VAL A 66 4.40 -5.83 -14.07
N MET A 67 5.44 -5.01 -14.22
CA MET A 67 5.73 -3.90 -13.30
C MET A 67 4.61 -2.85 -13.30
N ALA A 68 4.14 -2.43 -14.48
CA ALA A 68 3.02 -1.50 -14.61
C ALA A 68 1.74 -2.08 -13.99
N THR A 69 1.45 -3.35 -14.27
CA THR A 69 0.31 -4.07 -13.70
C THR A 69 0.38 -4.12 -12.18
N ASN A 70 1.52 -4.52 -11.62
CA ASN A 70 1.70 -4.61 -10.17
C ASN A 70 1.60 -3.25 -9.50
N LYS A 71 2.09 -2.19 -10.14
CA LYS A 71 1.97 -0.84 -9.62
C LYS A 71 0.51 -0.36 -9.59
N ALA A 72 -0.22 -0.55 -10.69
CA ALA A 72 -1.65 -0.23 -10.74
C ALA A 72 -2.43 -1.00 -9.66
N ARG A 73 -2.18 -2.31 -9.52
CA ARG A 73 -2.83 -3.16 -8.49
C ARG A 73 -2.55 -2.65 -7.08
N ARG A 74 -1.30 -2.30 -6.79
CA ARG A 74 -0.90 -1.78 -5.48
C ARG A 74 -1.58 -0.46 -5.13
N LEU A 75 -1.69 0.47 -6.09
CA LEU A 75 -2.36 1.76 -5.87
C LEU A 75 -3.83 1.55 -5.54
N ARG A 76 -4.52 0.71 -6.33
CA ARG A 76 -5.93 0.40 -6.12
C ARG A 76 -6.19 -0.33 -4.80
N LEU A 77 -5.30 -1.24 -4.39
CA LEU A 77 -5.38 -1.87 -3.07
C LEU A 77 -5.12 -0.86 -1.93
N ALA A 78 -4.19 0.08 -2.12
CA ALA A 78 -3.90 1.10 -1.11
C ALA A 78 -5.10 2.03 -0.87
N GLU A 79 -5.80 2.43 -1.93
CA GLU A 79 -7.03 3.22 -1.83
C GLU A 79 -8.14 2.48 -1.09
N ASN A 80 -8.36 1.20 -1.43
CA ASN A 80 -9.32 0.35 -0.73
C ASN A 80 -8.94 0.13 0.75
N ALA A 81 -7.66 -0.07 1.04
CA ALA A 81 -7.17 -0.23 2.41
C ALA A 81 -7.40 1.05 3.23
N LYS A 82 -7.14 2.23 2.65
CA LYS A 82 -7.41 3.52 3.29
C LYS A 82 -8.90 3.71 3.60
N ALA A 83 -9.77 3.36 2.64
CA ALA A 83 -11.22 3.40 2.83
C ALA A 83 -11.65 2.50 4.00
N LYS A 84 -11.19 1.24 4.02
CA LYS A 84 -11.50 0.29 5.09
C LYS A 84 -10.98 0.75 6.45
N LEU A 85 -9.76 1.31 6.50
CA LEU A 85 -9.19 1.87 7.72
C LEU A 85 -10.06 3.02 8.25
N SER A 86 -10.46 3.95 7.38
CA SER A 86 -11.32 5.08 7.80
C SER A 86 -12.69 4.63 8.31
N PHE A 87 -13.27 3.58 7.73
CA PHE A 87 -14.52 3.01 8.21
C PHE A 87 -14.35 2.27 9.54
N GLN A 88 -13.21 1.60 9.73
CA GLN A 88 -12.89 0.98 11.00
C GLN A 88 -12.73 2.04 12.11
N GLU A 89 -11.99 3.12 11.86
CA GLU A 89 -11.84 4.25 12.79
C GLU A 89 -13.21 4.84 13.17
N TYR A 90 -14.09 5.02 12.17
CA TYR A 90 -15.48 5.43 12.39
C TYR A 90 -16.23 4.49 13.36
N LEU A 91 -16.12 3.16 13.17
CA LEU A 91 -16.78 2.19 14.05
C LEU A 91 -16.21 2.22 15.47
N GLU A 92 -14.90 2.36 15.62
CA GLU A 92 -14.24 2.45 16.93
C GLU A 92 -14.70 3.70 17.71
N ASP A 93 -14.75 4.85 17.07
CA ASP A 93 -15.24 6.11 17.67
C ASP A 93 -16.73 6.04 18.01
N ARG A 94 -17.53 5.44 17.12
CA ARG A 94 -18.95 5.21 17.34
C ARG A 94 -19.17 4.33 18.57
N ASP A 95 -18.43 3.23 18.69
CA ASP A 95 -18.52 2.30 19.83
C ASP A 95 -18.02 2.95 21.12
N TYR A 96 -17.04 3.85 21.06
CA TYR A 96 -16.60 4.66 22.19
C TYR A 96 -17.72 5.57 22.71
N LEU A 97 -18.46 6.23 21.81
CA LEU A 97 -19.62 7.04 22.18
C LEU A 97 -20.74 6.20 22.81
N ASP A 98 -21.00 4.99 22.30
CA ASP A 98 -21.99 4.08 22.88
C ASP A 98 -21.62 3.67 24.31
N LYS A 99 -20.36 3.33 24.55
CA LYS A 99 -19.88 3.01 25.90
C LYS A 99 -20.04 4.20 26.85
N GLY A 100 -19.78 5.42 26.38
CA GLY A 100 -20.02 6.65 27.13
C GLY A 100 -21.50 6.83 27.49
N TYR A 101 -22.39 6.64 26.52
CA TYR A 101 -23.84 6.66 26.71
C TYR A 101 -24.29 5.62 27.76
N GLN A 102 -23.92 4.36 27.60
CA GLN A 102 -24.27 3.28 28.53
C GLN A 102 -23.74 3.54 29.95
N SER A 103 -22.51 4.02 30.08
CA SER A 103 -21.93 4.36 31.39
C SER A 103 -22.66 5.52 32.08
N SER A 104 -23.10 6.52 31.31
CA SER A 104 -23.83 7.67 31.85
C SER A 104 -25.22 7.30 32.39
N LEU A 105 -25.88 6.31 31.78
CA LEU A 105 -27.14 5.76 32.25
C LEU A 105 -26.93 4.94 33.54
N GLN A 106 -25.93 4.06 33.57
CA GLN A 106 -25.67 3.17 34.72
C GLN A 106 -25.18 3.91 35.98
N LYS A 107 -24.42 5.01 35.84
CA LYS A 107 -23.90 5.78 36.99
C LYS A 107 -24.99 6.39 37.88
N LYS A 108 -26.23 6.45 37.40
CA LYS A 108 -27.38 6.96 38.14
C LYS A 108 -28.20 5.88 38.85
N ASP A 109 -27.93 4.61 38.57
CA ASP A 109 -28.61 3.47 39.22
C ASP A 109 -27.94 3.00 40.52
N VAL A 110 -26.78 3.54 40.90
CA VAL A 110 -26.12 3.17 42.17
C VAL A 110 -26.57 4.13 43.27
N PRO A 111 -27.42 3.70 44.22
CA PRO A 111 -27.73 4.52 45.38
C PRO A 111 -26.42 4.71 46.14
N LYS A 112 -25.93 5.95 46.27
CA LYS A 112 -24.80 6.26 47.16
C LYS A 112 -25.21 5.82 48.57
N PRO A 113 -24.58 4.81 49.18
CA PRO A 113 -24.89 4.48 50.56
C PRO A 113 -24.46 5.67 51.40
N SER A 114 -25.43 6.46 51.85
CA SER A 114 -25.21 7.56 52.78
C SER A 114 -24.43 7.00 53.97
N LYS A 115 -23.20 7.47 54.18
CA LYS A 115 -22.39 7.17 55.37
C LYS A 115 -23.14 7.67 56.60
N LYS A 116 -24.07 6.86 57.13
CA LYS A 116 -24.71 7.13 58.41
C LYS A 116 -23.71 6.81 59.52
N LYS A 117 -23.46 7.87 60.28
CA LYS A 117 -22.67 8.00 61.49
C LYS A 117 -22.89 6.80 62.42
N LYS A 118 -21.80 6.18 62.84
CA LYS A 118 -21.74 5.04 63.78
C LYS A 118 -22.32 5.49 65.13
N GLN A 119 -23.50 5.01 65.50
CA GLN A 119 -23.99 5.06 66.87
C GLN A 119 -24.31 3.64 67.34
N LYS A 120 -23.64 3.25 68.43
CA LYS A 120 -23.72 1.95 69.12
C LYS A 120 -25.03 1.85 69.90
N SER A 121 -25.75 0.74 69.74
CA SER A 121 -26.47 0.03 70.81
C SER A 121 -26.96 -1.33 70.28
N GLU A 122 -26.60 -2.40 70.98
CA GLU A 122 -26.94 -3.80 70.66
C GLU A 122 -28.38 -4.20 71.08
N PRO A 123 -28.77 -5.50 71.16
CA PRO A 123 -29.15 -6.35 70.04
C PRO A 123 -30.51 -7.04 70.31
N ASN A 124 -31.55 -6.79 69.51
CA ASN A 124 -32.62 -7.78 69.33
C ASN A 124 -33.60 -7.35 68.24
N GLY A 125 -34.11 -8.33 67.49
CA GLY A 125 -35.33 -8.18 66.71
C GLY A 125 -35.14 -8.20 65.20
N THR A 126 -35.27 -9.40 64.65
CA THR A 126 -36.12 -9.71 63.49
C THR A 126 -35.85 -8.98 62.17
N SER A 127 -35.46 -9.81 61.21
CA SER A 127 -35.54 -9.67 59.75
C SER A 127 -36.61 -8.73 59.19
N ASN A 128 -36.23 -8.12 58.06
CA ASN A 128 -37.07 -7.54 57.00
C ASN A 128 -37.68 -6.16 57.26
N GLY A 129 -36.83 -5.14 57.28
CA GLY A 129 -37.21 -3.77 56.94
C GLY A 129 -36.99 -3.49 55.45
N VAL A 130 -37.94 -3.91 54.62
CA VAL A 130 -38.14 -3.32 53.28
C VAL A 130 -38.58 -1.87 53.45
N PRO A 131 -37.96 -0.86 52.81
CA PRO A 131 -38.63 0.41 52.66
C PRO A 131 -39.72 0.20 51.59
N ALA A 132 -40.97 0.24 52.02
CA ALA A 132 -42.08 0.45 51.12
C ALA A 132 -41.93 1.84 50.49
N VAL A 133 -41.57 1.86 49.20
CA VAL A 133 -41.89 2.93 48.27
C VAL A 133 -42.47 2.23 47.04
N THR A 134 -43.80 2.27 46.96
CA THR A 134 -44.65 2.09 45.76
C THR A 134 -44.11 1.16 44.66
N GLY A 135 -44.69 -0.03 44.59
CA GLY A 135 -44.44 -1.05 43.56
C GLY A 135 -44.91 -0.68 42.16
N ILE A 136 -44.34 0.37 41.60
CA ILE A 136 -44.22 0.54 40.15
C ILE A 136 -42.75 0.23 39.89
N THR A 137 -42.46 -0.95 39.35
CA THR A 137 -41.19 -1.17 38.66
C THR A 137 -41.07 0.01 37.69
N PRO A 138 -40.08 0.90 37.85
CA PRO A 138 -39.94 2.03 36.94
C PRO A 138 -40.01 1.44 35.52
N PRO A 139 -40.82 2.01 34.59
CA PRO A 139 -40.82 1.51 33.22
C PRO A 139 -39.36 1.42 32.77
N PRO A 140 -38.97 0.42 31.97
CA PRO A 140 -37.56 0.23 31.58
C PRO A 140 -36.94 1.49 30.95
N ALA A 141 -37.79 2.38 30.42
CA ALA A 141 -37.43 3.71 29.90
C ALA A 141 -36.98 4.72 30.98
N SER A 142 -37.22 4.47 32.26
CA SER A 142 -36.89 5.33 33.42
C SER A 142 -35.74 4.81 34.26
N SER A 143 -35.18 3.64 33.95
CA SER A 143 -33.90 3.20 34.52
C SER A 143 -32.81 4.23 34.21
N GLY A 144 -32.11 4.72 35.24
CA GLY A 144 -31.07 5.74 35.12
C GLY A 144 -31.53 7.19 34.94
N LEU A 145 -32.83 7.49 34.90
CA LEU A 145 -33.36 8.85 34.74
C LEU A 145 -34.24 9.24 35.94
N VAL A 146 -33.91 10.38 36.56
CA VAL A 146 -34.63 10.87 37.75
C VAL A 146 -35.88 11.63 37.28
N PRO A 147 -37.09 11.23 37.69
CA PRO A 147 -38.30 12.01 37.46
C PRO A 147 -38.22 13.35 38.20
N ASP A 148 -38.60 14.44 37.53
CA ASP A 148 -38.79 15.76 38.11
C ASP A 148 -40.05 15.81 39.00
N GLU A 149 -40.24 16.89 39.75
CA GLU A 149 -41.44 17.16 40.56
C GLU A 149 -42.75 17.18 39.73
N GLY A 150 -42.64 17.35 38.40
CA GLY A 150 -43.74 17.26 37.44
C GLY A 150 -43.92 15.89 36.76
N ASP A 151 -43.34 14.81 37.30
CA ASP A 151 -43.37 13.44 36.74
C ASP A 151 -42.76 13.33 35.31
N ASN A 152 -41.94 14.31 34.93
CA ASN A 152 -41.20 14.33 33.67
C ASN A 152 -39.79 13.78 33.88
N LEU A 153 -39.31 12.92 32.99
CA LEU A 153 -37.93 12.44 33.04
C LEU A 153 -36.94 13.57 32.76
N THR A 154 -36.13 13.94 33.75
CA THR A 154 -35.08 14.96 33.56
C THR A 154 -33.83 14.33 32.97
N VAL A 155 -33.61 14.60 31.67
CA VAL A 155 -32.40 14.18 30.95
C VAL A 155 -31.27 15.16 31.26
N PRO A 156 -30.12 14.71 31.82
CA PRO A 156 -28.98 15.57 32.07
C PRO A 156 -28.38 16.10 30.77
N ASP A 157 -27.89 17.34 30.77
CA ASP A 157 -27.37 17.98 29.56
C ASP A 157 -26.16 17.25 28.96
N SER A 158 -25.35 16.58 29.78
CA SER A 158 -24.26 15.71 29.32
C SER A 158 -24.72 14.49 28.53
N LEU A 159 -25.94 14.00 28.78
CA LEU A 159 -26.53 12.92 28.01
C LEU A 159 -27.12 13.44 26.70
N LYS A 160 -27.71 14.64 26.71
CA LYS A 160 -28.18 15.31 25.48
C LYS A 160 -27.02 15.52 24.51
N THR A 161 -25.89 16.02 24.99
CA THR A 161 -24.70 16.24 24.14
C THR A 161 -24.15 14.95 23.55
N LEU A 162 -24.12 13.85 24.31
CA LEU A 162 -23.70 12.53 23.81
C LEU A 162 -24.67 11.98 22.75
N VAL A 163 -25.99 12.13 22.96
CA VAL A 163 -27.00 11.70 21.98
C VAL A 163 -26.93 12.53 20.70
N ASP A 164 -26.76 13.85 20.81
CA ASP A 164 -26.59 14.73 19.66
C ASP A 164 -25.29 14.43 18.91
N ALA A 165 -24.20 14.14 19.62
CA ALA A 165 -22.96 13.67 19.02
C ALA A 165 -23.20 12.36 18.26
N ARG A 166 -23.86 11.37 18.88
CA ARG A 166 -24.18 10.09 18.22
C ARG A 166 -25.00 10.29 16.95
N ARG A 167 -26.05 11.10 16.98
CA ARG A 167 -26.86 11.41 15.78
C ARG A 167 -26.04 12.03 14.65
N LYS A 168 -25.05 12.88 14.99
CA LYS A 168 -24.13 13.44 13.99
C LYS A 168 -23.22 12.36 13.41
N TRP A 169 -22.70 11.48 14.25
CA TRP A 169 -21.88 10.34 13.81
C TRP A 169 -22.66 9.35 12.94
N ASP A 170 -23.92 9.06 13.24
CA ASP A 170 -24.75 8.19 12.39
C ASP A 170 -24.91 8.77 10.98
N LYS A 171 -25.19 10.08 10.87
CA LYS A 171 -25.25 10.78 9.57
C LYS A 171 -23.91 10.75 8.82
N LEU A 172 -22.79 10.92 9.53
CA LEU A 172 -21.46 10.80 8.92
C LEU A 172 -21.21 9.38 8.40
N GLY A 173 -21.65 8.36 9.14
CA GLY A 173 -21.57 6.97 8.71
C GLY A 173 -22.37 6.69 7.45
N GLU A 174 -23.59 7.23 7.34
CA GLU A 174 -24.42 7.14 6.14
C GLU A 174 -23.74 7.79 4.92
N LEU A 175 -23.18 8.99 5.09
CA LEU A 175 -22.43 9.68 4.04
C LEU A 175 -21.19 8.91 3.62
N LEU A 176 -20.43 8.38 4.60
CA LEU A 176 -19.25 7.56 4.34
C LEU A 176 -19.65 6.33 3.51
N ILE A 177 -20.71 5.62 3.89
CA ILE A 177 -21.19 4.45 3.13
C ILE A 177 -21.68 4.86 1.73
N GLN A 178 -22.31 6.03 1.60
CA GLN A 178 -22.79 6.54 0.31
C GLN A 178 -21.65 6.84 -0.68
N ASP A 179 -20.53 7.38 -0.18
CA ASP A 179 -19.34 7.66 -1.01
C ASP A 179 -18.71 6.38 -1.59
N TYR A 180 -18.86 5.25 -0.91
CA TYR A 180 -18.37 3.95 -1.37
C TYR A 180 -19.51 3.09 -1.95
N ARG A 181 -19.80 3.33 -3.23
CA ARG A 181 -20.94 2.79 -4.00
C ARG A 181 -20.83 1.31 -4.41
N GLY A 182 -20.31 0.42 -3.57
CA GLY A 182 -20.19 -1.00 -3.93
C GLY A 182 -20.17 -1.97 -2.74
N PRO A 183 -20.96 -3.07 -2.78
CA PRO A 183 -20.82 -4.15 -1.80
C PRO A 183 -19.39 -4.72 -1.86
N GLY A 184 -18.72 -4.76 -0.70
CA GLY A 184 -17.34 -5.25 -0.57
C GLY A 184 -16.23 -4.20 -0.61
N GLN A 185 -16.52 -2.93 -0.93
CA GLN A 185 -15.55 -1.84 -0.83
C GLN A 185 -15.26 -1.47 0.63
N LEU A 186 -16.31 -1.24 1.42
CA LEU A 186 -16.19 -0.97 2.87
C LEU A 186 -16.63 -2.15 3.73
N VAL A 187 -17.81 -2.72 3.42
CA VAL A 187 -18.46 -3.75 4.24
C VAL A 187 -18.62 -5.03 3.42
N GLY A 188 -18.25 -6.16 4.02
CA GLY A 188 -18.38 -7.49 3.40
C GLY A 188 -17.28 -7.82 2.39
N LEU A 189 -17.53 -8.86 1.59
CA LEU A 189 -16.61 -9.32 0.54
C LEU A 189 -17.05 -8.77 -0.84
N PRO A 190 -16.09 -8.35 -1.69
CA PRO A 190 -16.37 -8.00 -3.08
C PRO A 190 -16.98 -9.16 -3.86
N GLN A 191 -18.01 -8.89 -4.67
CA GLN A 191 -18.63 -9.87 -5.55
C GLN A 191 -17.88 -10.04 -6.88
N SER A 192 -17.15 -9.00 -7.31
CA SER A 192 -16.28 -9.03 -8.49
C SER A 192 -14.82 -8.76 -8.12
N SER A 193 -13.93 -8.97 -9.08
CA SER A 193 -12.51 -8.70 -8.88
C SER A 193 -12.28 -7.22 -8.58
N VAL A 194 -11.53 -6.93 -7.53
CA VAL A 194 -11.12 -5.55 -7.18
C VAL A 194 -10.31 -4.88 -8.30
N PHE A 195 -9.75 -5.69 -9.22
CA PHE A 195 -8.96 -5.26 -10.36
C PHE A 195 -9.74 -5.21 -11.68
N GLU A 196 -11.07 -5.31 -11.65
CA GLU A 196 -11.90 -5.14 -12.84
C GLU A 196 -11.72 -3.73 -13.43
N GLY A 197 -11.39 -3.66 -14.72
CA GLY A 197 -11.13 -2.40 -15.42
C GLY A 197 -9.75 -1.79 -15.16
N ILE A 198 -8.79 -2.55 -14.61
CA ILE A 198 -7.45 -2.03 -14.29
C ILE A 198 -6.60 -1.71 -15.54
N GLU A 199 -7.06 -2.13 -16.72
CA GLU A 199 -6.33 -2.05 -17.99
C GLU A 199 -5.99 -0.59 -18.34
N GLU A 200 -6.85 0.36 -17.99
CA GLU A 200 -6.63 1.79 -18.22
C GLU A 200 -5.50 2.33 -17.33
N GLU A 201 -5.46 1.98 -16.05
CA GLU A 201 -4.39 2.36 -15.13
C GLU A 201 -3.06 1.71 -15.54
N VAL A 202 -3.09 0.44 -15.98
CA VAL A 202 -1.89 -0.24 -16.50
C VAL A 202 -1.37 0.45 -17.76
N LYS A 203 -2.25 0.83 -18.69
CA LYS A 203 -1.88 1.57 -19.90
C LYS A 203 -1.23 2.92 -19.56
N ARG A 204 -1.82 3.66 -18.61
CA ARG A 204 -1.26 4.94 -18.13
C ARG A 204 0.11 4.76 -17.49
N GLU A 205 0.31 3.70 -16.71
CA GLU A 205 1.62 3.39 -16.12
C GLU A 205 2.64 2.93 -17.17
N LEU A 206 2.22 2.22 -18.22
CA LEU A 206 3.08 1.88 -19.36
C LEU A 206 3.51 3.12 -20.14
N GLU A 207 2.58 4.04 -20.43
CA GLU A 207 2.88 5.33 -21.08
C GLU A 207 3.88 6.14 -20.25
N ARG A 208 3.70 6.17 -18.92
CA ARG A 208 4.63 6.82 -18.00
C ARG A 208 6.03 6.21 -18.03
N LEU A 209 6.16 4.90 -18.20
CA LEU A 209 7.46 4.24 -18.29
C LEU A 209 8.18 4.55 -19.61
N GLY A 210 7.47 5.00 -20.64
CA GLY A 210 8.04 5.36 -21.95
C GLY A 210 8.56 4.16 -22.76
N PRO A 211 8.95 4.37 -24.03
CA PRO A 211 9.48 3.32 -24.89
C PRO A 211 10.78 2.72 -24.35
N ILE A 212 11.13 1.51 -24.81
CA ILE A 212 12.48 0.95 -24.57
C ILE A 212 13.40 1.75 -25.50
N LEU A 213 14.21 2.64 -24.96
CA LEU A 213 15.27 3.29 -25.73
C LEU A 213 16.23 2.21 -26.20
N SER A 214 16.14 1.83 -27.48
CA SER A 214 17.15 1.01 -28.14
C SER A 214 18.31 1.93 -28.50
N GLY A 215 19.22 2.14 -27.56
CA GLY A 215 20.40 2.95 -27.81
C GLY A 215 21.05 3.42 -26.53
N SER A 216 22.30 3.00 -26.35
CA SER A 216 23.26 3.48 -25.36
C SER A 216 23.00 4.92 -24.88
N SER A 217 22.58 5.07 -23.62
CA SER A 217 22.93 6.23 -22.82
C SER A 217 23.11 5.79 -21.37
N SER A 218 24.36 5.59 -21.02
CA SER A 218 24.88 5.42 -19.67
C SER A 218 24.29 6.43 -18.68
N GLY A 219 23.68 5.89 -17.62
CA GLY A 219 23.77 6.39 -16.23
C GLY A 219 23.47 7.86 -15.96
N SER A 220 22.23 8.16 -15.56
CA SER A 220 21.98 9.19 -14.55
C SER A 220 20.62 8.99 -13.88
N LEU A 221 20.53 8.06 -12.93
CA LEU A 221 19.41 8.08 -11.98
C LEU A 221 19.88 7.39 -10.70
N PHE A 222 20.31 8.20 -9.73
CA PHE A 222 20.36 7.97 -8.28
C PHE A 222 21.44 8.88 -7.67
N LYS A 223 21.12 10.16 -7.55
CA LYS A 223 21.79 11.03 -6.59
C LYS A 223 20.77 12.00 -6.00
N ASP A 224 19.88 11.45 -5.19
CA ASP A 224 19.16 12.22 -4.19
C ASP A 224 19.42 11.57 -2.82
N LYS A 225 20.52 12.00 -2.19
CA LYS A 225 20.80 11.75 -0.78
C LYS A 225 20.65 13.09 -0.09
N GLY A 226 19.63 13.17 0.75
CA GLY A 226 19.27 14.36 1.49
C GLY A 226 20.42 14.96 2.30
N LYS A 227 20.34 16.27 2.47
CA LYS A 227 21.03 16.97 3.54
C LYS A 227 20.12 18.08 4.05
N ALA A 228 19.30 17.71 5.03
CA ALA A 228 18.79 18.66 6.01
C ALA A 228 19.89 18.89 7.07
N ARG A 229 20.11 20.16 7.42
CA ARG A 229 20.82 20.77 8.57
C ARG A 229 21.57 22.00 8.04
N ALA A 230 21.59 23.15 8.67
CA ALA A 230 20.92 23.77 9.81
C ALA A 230 21.57 25.16 9.83
N ASP A 231 20.80 26.26 9.84
CA ASP A 231 21.31 27.57 10.22
C ASP A 231 20.14 28.42 10.74
N SER A 232 20.09 28.56 12.06
CA SER A 232 19.43 29.60 12.84
C SER A 232 20.31 29.86 14.05
#